data_AF-A0A4U1CPJ0-F1
#
_entry.id   AF-A0A4U1CPJ0-F1
#
_cell.length_a   1.000
_cell.length_b   1.000
_cell.length_c   1.000
_cell.angle_alpha   90.00
_cell.angle_beta   90.00
_cell.angle_gamma   90.00
#
_symmetry.space_group_name_H-M   'P 1'
#
loop_
_entity.id
_entity.type
_entity.pdbx_description
1 polymer ?
#
loop_
_entity_poly.entity_id
_entity_poly.type
_entity_poly.pdbx_seq_one_letter_code
_entity_poly.pdbx_strand_id
1 'polypeptide(L)'
;MKRIIYSLVLVFTLAISANTVTAAEKKDKVKTEMTAEQKIQLKRITDRVEEIKAMDKSELSRVEKKALRKELRELKQEARAMGGGVYLSVGAIIIIILLLILIL
;
A
#
# COMPACT_ATOMS: atom_id res chain seq x y z
N MET A 1 9.09 -12.79 45.78
CA MET A 1 9.55 -12.12 44.54
C MET A 1 8.65 -12.37 43.32
N LYS A 2 8.27 -13.61 42.99
CA LYS A 2 7.42 -13.89 41.81
C LYS A 2 6.08 -13.15 41.79
N ARG A 3 5.42 -13.01 42.95
CA ARG A 3 4.14 -12.25 43.06
C ARG A 3 4.28 -10.75 42.77
N ILE A 4 5.43 -10.16 43.12
CA ILE A 4 5.74 -8.75 42.82
C ILE A 4 6.04 -8.59 41.32
N ILE A 5 6.70 -9.58 40.72
CA ILE A 5 6.94 -9.62 39.26
C ILE A 5 5.60 -9.73 38.52
N TYR A 6 4.69 -10.61 38.96
CA TYR A 6 3.36 -10.73 38.34
C TYR A 6 2.50 -9.47 38.52
N SER A 7 2.55 -8.80 39.69
CA SER A 7 1.83 -7.53 39.87
C SER A 7 2.42 -6.41 39.01
N LEU A 8 3.74 -6.39 38.82
CA LEU A 8 4.42 -5.39 38.00
C LEU A 8 4.13 -5.59 36.51
N VAL A 9 4.06 -6.84 36.05
CA VAL A 9 3.63 -7.19 34.69
C VAL A 9 2.16 -6.83 34.45
N LEU A 10 1.26 -7.09 35.42
CA LEU A 10 -0.15 -6.73 35.32
C LEU A 10 -0.34 -5.22 35.15
N VAL A 11 0.32 -4.41 35.98
CA VAL A 11 0.26 -2.94 35.90
C VAL A 11 0.82 -2.43 34.56
N PHE A 12 1.88 -3.06 34.05
CA PHE A 12 2.46 -2.70 32.75
C PHE A 12 1.51 -3.03 31.58
N THR A 13 0.79 -4.15 31.62
CA THR A 13 -0.21 -4.50 30.59
C THR A 13 -1.43 -3.57 30.59
N LEU A 14 -1.89 -3.14 31.76
CA LEU A 14 -2.99 -2.17 31.89
C LEU A 14 -2.59 -0.77 31.43
N ALA A 15 -1.36 -0.33 31.70
CA ALA A 15 -0.86 0.96 31.24
C ALA A 15 -0.78 1.09 29.71
N ILE A 16 -0.55 -0.03 29.00
CA ILE A 16 -0.51 -0.04 27.53
C ILE A 16 -1.93 0.03 26.92
N SER A 17 -2.94 -0.49 27.63
CA SER A 17 -4.33 -0.55 27.17
C SER A 17 -5.09 0.79 27.21
N ALA A 18 -4.54 1.82 27.87
CA ALA A 18 -5.14 3.16 27.93
C ALA A 18 -4.84 4.04 26.70
N ASN A 19 -4.07 3.55 25.73
CA ASN A 19 -3.90 4.26 24.46
C ASN A 19 -5.15 4.05 23.60
N THR A 20 -6.14 4.93 23.76
CA THR A 20 -7.23 5.03 22.80
C THR A 20 -6.65 5.51 21.47
N VAL A 21 -6.46 4.58 20.52
CA VAL A 21 -6.20 4.94 19.13
C VAL A 21 -7.49 5.52 18.59
N THR A 22 -7.60 6.84 18.59
CA THR A 22 -8.58 7.53 17.76
C THR A 22 -8.19 7.28 16.31
N ALA A 23 -8.95 6.42 15.63
CA ALA A 23 -8.95 6.41 14.19
C ALA A 23 -9.25 7.86 13.78
N ALA A 24 -8.32 8.50 13.06
CA ALA A 24 -8.60 9.80 12.47
C ALA A 24 -9.91 9.63 11.70
N GLU A 25 -10.97 10.30 12.19
CA GLU A 25 -12.20 10.40 11.46
C GLU A 25 -11.80 10.78 10.04
N LYS A 26 -12.27 9.99 9.07
CA LYS A 26 -12.23 10.41 7.67
C LYS A 26 -13.08 11.67 7.60
N LYS A 27 -12.49 12.81 8.00
CA LYS A 27 -12.81 14.11 7.46
C LYS A 27 -12.89 13.87 5.99
N ASP A 28 -14.02 14.32 5.48
CA ASP A 28 -14.60 14.02 4.20
C ASP A 28 -13.58 13.70 3.14
N LYS A 29 -13.98 12.83 2.21
CA LYS A 29 -13.37 12.75 0.89
C LYS A 29 -13.46 14.14 0.23
N VAL A 30 -12.66 15.10 0.68
CA VAL A 30 -12.07 16.12 -0.15
C VAL A 30 -11.42 15.28 -1.22
N LYS A 31 -12.10 15.18 -2.37
CA LYS A 31 -11.47 14.75 -3.60
C LYS A 31 -10.18 15.55 -3.61
N THR A 32 -9.07 14.90 -3.28
CA THR A 32 -7.77 15.54 -3.33
C THR A 32 -7.61 15.76 -4.81
N GLU A 33 -7.99 16.96 -5.26
CA GLU A 33 -7.81 17.32 -6.65
C GLU A 33 -6.33 17.11 -6.90
N MET A 34 -6.01 16.18 -7.82
CA MET A 34 -4.63 15.87 -8.11
C MET A 34 -3.90 17.18 -8.38
N THR A 35 -2.76 17.37 -7.72
CA THR A 35 -1.94 18.56 -7.96
C THR A 35 -1.58 18.64 -9.44
N ALA A 36 -1.29 19.83 -9.94
CA ALA A 36 -0.91 20.00 -11.35
C ALA A 36 0.26 19.06 -11.74
N GLU A 37 1.20 18.86 -10.83
CA GLU A 37 2.32 17.93 -10.97
C GLU A 37 1.88 16.46 -11.06
N GLN A 38 0.97 16.03 -10.18
CA GLN A 38 0.43 14.66 -10.22
C GLN A 38 -0.31 14.39 -11.53
N LYS A 39 -1.04 15.38 -12.06
CA LYS A 39 -1.74 15.26 -13.36
C LYS A 39 -0.74 15.10 -14.50
N ILE A 40 0.36 15.84 -14.49
CA ILE A 40 1.45 15.71 -15.48
C ILE A 40 2.09 14.31 -15.39
N GLN A 41 2.39 13.84 -14.19
CA GLN A 41 2.96 12.51 -13.99
C GLN A 41 2.01 11.39 -14.45
N LEU A 42 0.72 11.47 -14.12
CA LEU A 42 -0.27 10.49 -14.56
C LEU A 42 -0.41 10.47 -16.09
N LYS A 43 -0.38 11.65 -16.73
CA LYS A 43 -0.39 11.74 -18.19
C LYS A 43 0.83 11.04 -18.79
N ARG A 44 2.04 11.32 -18.28
CA ARG A 44 3.28 10.65 -18.72
C ARG A 44 3.19 9.13 -18.60
N ILE A 45 2.68 8.63 -17.47
CA ILE A 45 2.49 7.20 -17.25
C ILE A 45 1.51 6.63 -18.27
N THR A 46 0.40 7.33 -18.52
CA THR A 46 -0.62 6.91 -19.48
C THR A 46 -0.04 6.82 -20.88
N ASP A 47 0.68 7.86 -21.33
CA ASP A 47 1.31 7.92 -22.65
C ASP A 47 2.27 6.74 -22.84
N ARG A 48 3.09 6.42 -21.82
CA ARG A 48 4.03 5.29 -21.88
C ARG A 48 3.33 3.94 -21.91
N VAL A 49 2.24 3.78 -21.15
CA VAL A 49 1.44 2.55 -21.18
C VAL A 49 0.80 2.35 -22.57
N GLU A 50 0.31 3.42 -23.19
CA GLU A 50 -0.24 3.39 -24.55
C GLU A 50 0.82 3.05 -25.59
N GLU A 51 2.02 3.64 -25.49
CA GLU A 51 3.16 3.29 -26.33
C GLU A 51 3.50 1.80 -26.23
N ILE A 52 3.67 1.29 -25.00
CA ILE A 52 3.93 -0.14 -24.77
C ILE A 52 2.77 -0.96 -25.34
N LYS A 53 1.51 -0.55 -25.19
CA LYS A 53 0.36 -1.30 -25.68
C LYS A 53 0.31 -1.35 -27.21
N ALA A 54 0.67 -0.26 -27.89
CA ALA A 54 0.65 -0.13 -29.34
C ALA A 54 1.86 -0.79 -30.02
N MET A 55 2.95 -1.00 -29.30
CA MET A 55 4.15 -1.65 -29.83
C MET A 55 3.88 -3.10 -30.28
N ASP A 56 4.36 -3.46 -31.46
CA ASP A 56 4.38 -4.86 -31.91
C ASP A 56 5.39 -5.67 -31.07
N LYS A 57 4.93 -6.80 -30.55
CA LYS A 57 5.70 -7.69 -29.65
C LYS A 57 6.00 -9.03 -30.28
N SER A 58 5.58 -9.24 -31.54
CA SER A 58 5.73 -10.50 -32.26
C SER A 58 7.19 -10.97 -32.23
N GLU A 59 8.12 -10.08 -32.54
CA GLU A 59 9.56 -10.34 -32.63
C GLU A 59 10.32 -10.28 -31.30
N LEU A 60 9.69 -9.81 -30.22
CA LEU A 60 10.38 -9.67 -28.93
C LEU A 60 10.69 -11.03 -28.29
N SER A 61 11.90 -11.14 -27.74
CA SER A 61 12.34 -12.27 -26.94
C SER A 61 11.54 -12.38 -25.63
N ARG A 62 11.62 -13.56 -24.99
CA ARG A 62 10.97 -13.79 -23.69
C ARG A 62 11.48 -12.82 -22.61
N VAL A 63 12.75 -12.42 -22.69
CA VAL A 63 13.39 -11.51 -21.73
C VAL A 63 12.86 -10.09 -21.90
N GLU A 64 12.77 -9.60 -23.13
CA GLU A 64 12.23 -8.27 -23.43
C GLU A 64 10.74 -8.18 -23.07
N LYS A 65 9.96 -9.21 -23.41
CA LYS A 65 8.56 -9.33 -22.97
C LYS A 65 8.42 -9.33 -21.45
N LYS A 66 9.40 -9.85 -20.71
CA LYS A 66 9.41 -9.83 -19.24
C LYS A 66 9.78 -8.44 -18.71
N ALA A 67 10.73 -7.75 -19.35
CA ALA A 67 11.10 -6.38 -19.02
C ALA A 67 9.90 -5.42 -19.18
N LEU A 68 9.19 -5.49 -20.31
CA LEU A 68 7.99 -4.67 -20.53
C LEU A 68 6.88 -4.94 -19.51
N ARG A 69 6.71 -6.20 -19.10
CA ARG A 69 5.75 -6.56 -18.03
C ARG A 69 6.19 -6.02 -16.67
N LYS A 70 7.49 -5.92 -16.41
CA LYS A 70 8.02 -5.34 -15.18
C LYS A 70 7.79 -3.83 -15.17
N GLU A 71 8.13 -3.16 -16.27
CA GLU A 71 7.88 -1.73 -16.46
C GLU A 71 6.39 -1.37 -16.31
N LEU A 72 5.49 -2.13 -16.94
CA LEU A 72 4.04 -1.94 -16.76
C LEU A 72 3.57 -2.11 -15.30
N ARG A 73 4.20 -2.98 -14.52
CA ARG A 73 3.86 -3.17 -13.09
C ARG A 73 4.35 -1.99 -12.26
N GLU A 74 5.53 -1.46 -12.57
CA GLU A 74 6.10 -0.27 -11.92
C GLU A 74 5.24 0.96 -12.21
N LEU A 75 4.89 1.21 -13.48
CA LEU A 75 3.97 2.27 -13.91
C LEU A 75 2.60 2.17 -13.21
N LYS A 76 2.06 0.96 -13.05
CA LYS A 76 0.82 0.71 -12.31
C LYS A 76 0.96 1.02 -10.82
N GLN A 77 2.11 0.73 -10.23
CA GLN A 77 2.42 1.08 -8.84
C GLN A 77 2.65 2.59 -8.68
N GLU A 78 3.16 3.29 -9.67
CA GLU A 78 3.30 4.74 -9.59
C GLU A 78 1.92 5.43 -9.71
N ALA A 79 1.09 5.00 -10.66
CA ALA A 79 -0.27 5.53 -10.85
C ALA A 79 -1.19 5.33 -9.63
N ARG A 80 -1.12 4.17 -8.98
CA ARG A 80 -1.93 3.87 -7.78
C ARG A 80 -1.49 4.70 -6.56
N ALA A 81 -0.22 5.13 -6.50
CA ALA A 81 0.31 5.93 -5.40
C ALA A 81 -0.23 7.35 -5.46
N MET A 82 -0.42 7.86 -6.68
CA MET A 82 -1.06 9.15 -6.93
C MET A 82 -2.56 9.14 -6.64
N GLY A 83 -3.26 8.01 -6.80
CA GLY A 83 -4.71 7.89 -6.63
C GLY A 83 -5.21 7.68 -5.19
N GLY A 84 -4.35 7.80 -4.17
CA GLY A 84 -4.73 7.58 -2.77
C GLY A 84 -5.04 6.11 -2.43
N GLY A 85 -4.58 5.15 -3.25
CA GLY A 85 -4.73 3.74 -2.97
C GLY A 85 -3.86 3.30 -1.79
N VAL A 86 -4.44 2.56 -0.84
CA VAL A 86 -3.66 1.95 0.26
C VAL A 86 -2.76 0.86 -0.31
N TYR A 87 -1.45 1.04 -0.18
CA TYR A 87 -0.45 0.03 -0.49
C TYR A 87 -0.40 -0.97 0.66
N LEU A 88 -1.14 -2.06 0.54
CA LEU A 88 -0.92 -3.22 1.40
C LEU A 88 0.33 -3.94 0.91
N SER A 89 1.45 -3.71 1.60
CA SER A 89 2.65 -4.51 1.43
C SER A 89 2.32 -5.98 1.70
N VAL A 90 3.11 -6.91 1.15
CA VAL A 90 2.94 -8.35 1.43
C VAL A 90 2.95 -8.61 2.94
N GLY A 91 3.80 -7.91 3.69
CA GLY A 91 3.82 -7.95 5.16
C GLY A 91 2.53 -7.45 5.81
N ALA A 92 1.96 -6.35 5.31
CA ALA A 92 0.69 -5.83 5.82
C ALA A 92 -0.50 -6.75 5.52
N ILE A 93 -0.50 -7.44 4.38
CA ILE A 93 -1.49 -8.48 4.06
C ILE A 93 -1.37 -9.64 5.06
N ILE A 94 -0.15 -10.09 5.36
CA ILE A 94 0.10 -11.17 6.33
C ILE A 94 -0.41 -10.77 7.73
N ILE A 95 -0.14 -9.54 8.18
CA ILE A 95 -0.60 -9.04 9.49
C ILE A 95 -2.12 -9.02 9.55
N ILE A 96 -2.82 -8.55 8.51
CA ILE A 96 -4.28 -8.55 8.46
C ILE A 96 -4.84 -9.98 8.55
N ILE A 97 -4.26 -10.92 7.82
CA ILE A 97 -4.67 -12.33 7.85
C ILE A 97 -4.46 -12.91 9.26
N LEU A 98 -3.32 -12.65 9.90
CA LEU A 98 -3.05 -13.12 11.26
C LEU A 98 -4.05 -12.55 12.28
N LEU A 99 -4.41 -11.27 12.15
CA LEU A 99 -5.42 -10.65 13.02
C LEU A 99 -6.81 -11.27 12.84
N LEU A 100 -7.22 -11.58 11.60
CA LEU A 100 -8.50 -12.24 11.34
C LEU A 100 -8.57 -13.65 11.96
N ILE A 101 -7.46 -14.39 11.96
CA ILE A 101 -7.38 -15.72 12.58
C ILE A 101 -7.46 -15.65 14.11
N LEU A 102 -6.92 -14.59 14.72
CA LEU A 102 -6.88 -14.44 16.18
C LEU A 102 -8.20 -13.90 16.77
N ILE A 103 -8.97 -13.17 15.97
CA ILE A 103 -10.25 -12.53 16.36
C ILE A 103 -11.46 -13.45 16.11
N LEU A 104 -11.39 -14.33 15.10
CA LEU A 104 -12.41 -15.34 14.80
C LEU A 104 -12.31 -16.53 15.74
#